data_AF-A0A0D8ZL01-F1
#
_entry.id   AF-A0A0D8ZL01-F1
#
_cell.length_a   1.000
_cell.length_b   1.000
_cell.length_c   1.000
_cell.angle_alpha   90.00
_cell.angle_beta   90.00
_cell.angle_gamma   90.00
#
_symmetry.space_group_name_H-M   'P 1'
#
loop_
_entity.id
_entity.type
_entity.pdbx_description
1 polymer ?
#
loop_
_entity_poly.entity_id
_entity_poly.type
_entity_poly.pdbx_seq_one_letter_code
_entity_poly.pdbx_strand_id
1 'polypeptide(L)' 'MQTLENAAFNFNSEASLEDFVWQNLQELLSLSPLNRQHYIKGQVCDILATALNKQLVVIELIFPSSMN' A
#
# COMPACT_ATOMS: atom_id res chain seq x y z
N MET A 1 8.57 37.44 -3.84
CA MET A 1 8.06 36.21 -4.47
C MET A 1 8.44 35.06 -3.56
N GLN A 2 7.53 34.61 -2.69
CA GLN A 2 7.78 33.43 -1.86
C GLN A 2 7.72 32.21 -2.76
N THR A 3 8.81 31.45 -2.84
CA THR A 3 8.84 30.12 -3.42
C THR A 3 7.93 29.25 -2.56
N LEU A 4 6.76 28.87 -3.10
CA LEU A 4 5.95 27.82 -2.50
C LEU A 4 6.75 26.54 -2.65
N GLU A 5 7.44 26.13 -1.59
CA GLU A 5 7.93 24.76 -1.48
C GLU A 5 6.69 23.88 -1.66
N ASN A 6 6.66 23.08 -2.73
CA ASN A 6 5.65 22.05 -2.90
C ASN A 6 5.73 21.17 -1.65
N ALA A 7 4.79 21.34 -0.71
CA ALA A 7 4.69 20.46 0.44
C ALA A 7 4.49 19.04 -0.13
N ALA A 8 5.56 18.25 -0.10
CA ALA A 8 5.50 16.89 -0.58
C ALA A 8 4.53 16.13 0.33
N PHE A 9 3.42 15.65 -0.25
CA PHE A 9 2.51 14.77 0.45
C PHE A 9 3.25 13.47 0.77
N ASN A 10 3.37 13.16 2.06
CA ASN A 10 3.96 11.93 2.56
C ASN A 10 3.02 11.30 3.58
N PHE A 11 2.91 9.98 3.57
CA PHE A 11 2.32 9.25 4.69
C PHE A 11 3.23 9.38 5.92
N ASN A 12 2.66 9.30 7.12
CA ASN A 12 3.42 9.40 8.37
C ASN A 12 4.01 8.06 8.84
N SER A 13 3.60 6.95 8.23
CA SER A 13 3.96 5.58 8.60
C SER A 13 3.57 4.59 7.50
N GLU A 14 4.18 3.41 7.56
CA GLU A 14 3.82 2.25 6.74
C GLU A 14 2.37 1.83 6.93
N ALA A 15 1.92 1.75 8.18
CA ALA A 15 0.54 1.42 8.52
C ALA A 15 -0.46 2.39 7.89
N SER A 16 -0.15 3.69 7.86
CA SER A 16 -1.03 4.68 7.21
C SER A 16 -1.04 4.58 5.69
N LEU A 17 0.09 4.21 5.07
CA LEU A 17 0.14 3.88 3.64
C LEU A 17 -0.69 2.61 3.36
N GLU A 18 -0.52 1.57 4.16
CA GLU A 18 -1.24 0.30 4.05
C GLU A 18 -2.76 0.50 4.20
N ASP A 19 -3.20 1.26 5.22
CA ASP A 19 -4.61 1.61 5.43
C ASP A 19 -5.19 2.34 4.22
N PHE A 20 -4.47 3.32 3.67
CA PHE A 20 -4.91 4.07 2.51
C PHE A 20 -5.04 3.19 1.27
N VAL A 21 -4.02 2.37 0.98
CA VAL A 21 -4.05 1.45 -0.17
C VAL A 21 -5.17 0.42 -0.01
N TRP A 22 -5.34 -0.16 1.17
CA TRP A 22 -6.38 -1.16 1.45
C TRP A 22 -7.79 -0.58 1.23
N GLN A 23 -8.07 0.60 1.77
CA GLN A 23 -9.40 1.23 1.66
C GLN A 23 -9.74 1.63 0.23
N ASN A 24 -8.74 1.94 -0.60
CA ASN A 24 -8.92 2.45 -1.96
C ASN A 24 -8.43 1.45 -3.03
N LEU A 25 -8.25 0.18 -2.68
CA LEU A 25 -7.57 -0.81 -3.51
C LEU A 25 -8.22 -0.99 -4.90
N GLN A 26 -9.55 -0.98 -4.92
CA GLN A 26 -10.33 -1.10 -6.15
C GLN A 26 -10.19 0.15 -7.03
N GLU A 27 -10.18 1.35 -6.44
CA GLU A 27 -10.10 2.62 -7.18
C GLU A 27 -8.68 2.90 -7.68
N LEU A 28 -7.67 2.60 -6.86
CA LEU A 28 -6.26 2.84 -7.17
C LEU A 28 -5.70 1.84 -8.17
N LEU A 29 -6.01 0.55 -8.00
CA LEU A 29 -5.35 -0.55 -8.70
C LEU A 29 -6.30 -1.47 -9.46
N SER A 30 -7.62 -1.26 -9.39
CA SER A 30 -8.62 -2.16 -9.98
C SER A 30 -8.52 -3.61 -9.47
N LEU A 31 -8.13 -3.77 -8.20
CA LEU A 31 -7.99 -5.07 -7.55
C LEU A 31 -9.07 -5.27 -6.48
N SER A 32 -9.57 -6.50 -6.39
CA SER A 32 -10.48 -6.91 -5.33
C SER A 32 -9.68 -7.49 -4.15
N PRO A 33 -9.90 -7.01 -2.91
CA PRO A 33 -9.14 -7.47 -1.75
C PRO A 33 -9.47 -8.92 -1.40
N LEU A 34 -8.45 -9.69 -1.01
CA LEU A 34 -8.61 -11.03 -0.46
C LEU A 34 -8.24 -11.09 1.03
N ASN A 35 -7.07 -10.55 1.39
CA ASN A 35 -6.56 -10.60 2.75
C ASN A 35 -5.57 -9.45 2.98
N ARG A 36 -5.45 -8.99 4.21
CA ARG A 36 -4.53 -7.95 4.65
C ARG A 36 -3.63 -8.51 5.74
N GLN A 37 -2.34 -8.20 5.72
CA GLN A 37 -1.32 -8.75 6.61
C GLN A 37 -1.36 -10.28 6.62
N HIS A 38 -1.39 -10.87 5.43
CA HIS A 38 -1.52 -12.31 5.26
C HIS A 38 -0.25 -13.02 5.72
N TYR A 39 -0.37 -13.82 6.77
CA TYR A 39 0.72 -14.61 7.30
C TYR A 39 0.82 -15.99 6.63
N ILE A 40 1.96 -16.30 6.04
CA ILE A 40 2.26 -17.61 5.46
C ILE A 40 3.71 -18.00 5.69
N LYS A 41 3.93 -19.21 6.23
CA LYS A 41 5.26 -19.81 6.44
C LYS A 41 6.29 -18.88 7.13
N GLY A 42 5.87 -18.11 8.12
CA GLY A 42 6.78 -17.20 8.84
C GLY A 42 6.93 -15.81 8.24
N GLN A 43 6.30 -15.54 7.11
CA GLN A 43 6.33 -14.24 6.42
C GLN A 43 4.94 -13.60 6.44
N VAL A 44 4.91 -12.27 6.40
CA VAL A 44 3.69 -11.46 6.27
C VAL A 44 3.75 -10.79 4.91
N CYS A 45 2.64 -10.83 4.17
CA CYS A 45 2.43 -10.00 2.98
C CYS A 45 1.39 -8.93 3.32
N ASP A 46 1.61 -7.68 2.98
CA ASP A 46 0.73 -6.58 3.39
C ASP A 46 -0.68 -6.73 2.81
N ILE A 47 -0.80 -6.99 1.50
CA ILE A 47 -2.10 -7.16 0.85
C ILE A 47 -2.06 -8.31 -0.16
N LEU A 48 -3.04 -9.20 -0.04
CA LEU A 48 -3.41 -10.16 -1.07
C LEU A 48 -4.69 -9.69 -1.77
N ALA A 49 -4.70 -9.79 -3.09
CA ALA A 49 -5.81 -9.35 -3.92
C ALA A 49 -5.95 -10.20 -5.19
N THR A 50 -7.04 -9.98 -5.93
CA THR A 50 -7.22 -10.53 -7.28
C THR A 50 -7.51 -9.44 -8.30
N ALA A 51 -6.91 -9.55 -9.47
CA ALA A 51 -7.33 -8.79 -10.63
C ALA A 51 -8.62 -9.37 -11.24
N LEU A 52 -9.25 -8.61 -12.16
CA LEU A 52 -10.50 -9.01 -12.83
C LEU A 52 -10.41 -10.37 -13.55
N ASN A 53 -9.23 -10.72 -14.05
CA ASN A 53 -8.95 -12.00 -14.72
C ASN A 53 -8.66 -13.16 -13.74
N LYS A 54 -8.91 -12.97 -12.43
CA LYS A 54 -8.61 -13.92 -11.34
C LYS A 54 -7.13 -14.18 -11.11
N GLN A 55 -6.24 -13.36 -11.65
CA GLN A 55 -4.83 -13.42 -11.30
C GLN A 55 -4.65 -13.02 -9.83
N LEU A 56 -3.93 -13.86 -9.08
CA LEU A 56 -3.52 -13.54 -7.71
C LEU A 56 -2.45 -12.43 -7.75
N VAL A 57 -2.64 -11.41 -6.92
CA VAL A 57 -1.71 -10.31 -6.74
C VAL A 57 -1.29 -10.25 -5.28
N VAL A 58 0.03 -10.14 -5.06
CA VAL A 58 0.64 -9.90 -3.76
C VAL A 58 1.24 -8.50 -3.81
N ILE A 59 0.88 -7.65 -2.86
CA ILE A 59 1.40 -6.28 -2.75
C ILE A 59 2.20 -6.22 -1.46
N GLU A 60 3.47 -5.85 -1.61
CA GLU A 60 4.35 -5.46 -0.52
C GLU A 60 4.50 -3.94 -0.58
N LEU A 61 4.22 -3.28 0.53
CA LEU A 61 4.40 -1.85 0.69
C LEU A 61 5.74 -1.63 1.40
N ILE A 62 6.42 -0.55 1.02
CA ILE A 62 7.69 -0.18 1.63
C ILE A 62 7.55 1.26 2.08
N PHE A 63 7.67 1.48 3.38
CA PHE A 63 7.77 2.82 3.92
C PHE A 63 9.23 3.12 4.34
N PRO A 64 9.87 4.17 3.79
CA PRO A 64 11.25 4.49 4.15
C PRO A 64 11.33 4.85 5.64
N SER A 65 11.99 4.00 6.43
CA SER A 65 12.09 4.12 7.88
C SER A 65 13.08 5.20 8.32
N SER A 66 13.86 5.75 7.39
CA SER A 66 14.82 6.84 7.63
C SER A 66 15.32 7.40 6.29
N MET A 67 14.99 8.65 5.97
CA MET A 67 15.95 9.48 5.24
C MET A 67 16.95 9.98 6.28
N ASN A 68 18.14 9.39 6.29
CA ASN A 68 19.29 9.96 6.99
C ASN A 68 19.77 11.21 6.25
#